data_AF-A0A3C1EGY5-F1
#
_entry.id   AF-A0A3C1EGY5-F1
#
_cell.length_a   1.000
_cell.length_b   1.000
_cell.length_c   1.000
_cell.angle_alpha   90.00
_cell.angle_beta   90.00
_cell.angle_gamma   90.00
#
_symmetry.space_group_name_H-M   'P 1'
#
loop_
_entity.id
_entity.type
_entity.pdbx_description
1 polymer ?
#
loop_
_entity_poly.entity_id
_entity_poly.type
_entity_poly.pdbx_seq_one_letter_code
_entity_poly.pdbx_strand_id
1 'polypeptide(L)'
;MEHWAKEVSIRTRGKVKVQTFPGGTLLAAKNIFDGVISGMADIGNFAMSYQPGRFPVSEAVDLPMGFTSARAASLTLFDLIEKHKPKEFAAVKVLTLFTCPPTNFMTKTPVKSLADLKGMELRVAGTNAEVVKRLGGIPVAMPQSETPEAIQKGVVKGMVSSMEILKDFKFAAYTPYATVANLPVVSFAVVMNKAKWDSLPADVKDVMEKMGREQAEWTGKYVDDHVTESLAWSKENYKHQLFQLPAADHEKVESLLKPMTEDYVKRTAAVGLDGGRIVSDVQALKKKHEKRGK
;
A
#
# COMPACT_ATOMS: atom_id res chain seq x y z
N MET A 1 9.68 -6.73 6.76
CA MET A 1 10.33 -6.36 8.04
C MET A 1 11.37 -7.40 8.44
N GLU A 2 11.01 -8.65 8.73
CA GLU A 2 11.97 -9.69 9.15
C GLU A 2 13.11 -9.95 8.15
N HIS A 3 12.78 -10.03 6.85
CA HIS A 3 13.79 -10.18 5.80
C HIS A 3 14.83 -9.03 5.85
N TRP A 4 14.35 -7.78 5.91
CA TRP A 4 15.22 -6.60 6.00
C TRP A 4 16.08 -6.61 7.26
N ALA A 5 15.50 -6.93 8.42
CA ALA A 5 16.21 -7.02 9.69
C ALA A 5 17.36 -8.05 9.65
N LYS A 6 17.08 -9.22 9.06
CA LYS A 6 18.07 -10.28 8.85
C LYS A 6 19.19 -9.82 7.91
N GLU A 7 18.85 -9.23 6.77
CA GLU A 7 19.83 -8.74 5.79
C GLU A 7 20.72 -7.63 6.37
N VAL A 8 20.16 -6.70 7.15
CA VAL A 8 20.94 -5.67 7.87
C VAL A 8 21.92 -6.33 8.83
N SER A 9 21.47 -7.29 9.63
CA SER A 9 22.36 -7.98 10.58
C SER A 9 23.51 -8.71 9.86
N ILE A 10 23.23 -9.36 8.73
CA ILE A 10 24.24 -10.09 7.94
C ILE A 10 25.24 -9.11 7.31
N ARG A 11 24.75 -8.11 6.57
CA ARG A 11 25.60 -7.19 5.79
C ARG A 11 26.41 -6.23 6.66
N THR A 12 25.92 -5.93 7.86
CA THR A 12 26.69 -5.18 8.87
C THR A 12 27.57 -6.06 9.75
N ARG A 13 27.65 -7.37 9.47
CA ARG A 13 28.42 -8.36 10.25
C ARG A 13 28.10 -8.33 11.75
N GLY A 14 26.81 -8.16 12.08
CA GLY A 14 26.30 -8.13 13.45
C GLY A 14 26.48 -6.80 14.19
N LYS A 15 27.06 -5.77 13.55
CA LYS A 15 27.16 -4.41 14.16
C LYS A 15 25.79 -3.81 14.46
N VAL A 16 24.78 -4.17 13.66
CA VAL A 16 23.39 -3.76 13.87
C VAL A 16 22.54 -4.99 14.17
N LYS A 17 21.75 -4.92 15.25
CA LYS A 17 20.66 -5.84 15.55
C LYS A 17 19.36 -5.06 15.52
N VAL A 18 18.32 -5.65 14.92
CA VAL A 18 17.00 -5.04 14.80
C VAL A 18 16.02 -5.88 15.62
N GLN A 19 15.36 -5.25 16.59
CA GLN A 19 14.25 -5.85 17.31
C GLN A 19 12.94 -5.41 16.65
N THR A 20 12.08 -6.37 16.32
CA THR A 20 10.83 -6.11 15.61
C THR A 20 9.62 -6.20 16.55
N PHE A 21 8.64 -5.32 16.33
CA PHE A 21 7.41 -5.21 17.12
C PHE A 21 6.20 -5.27 16.18
N PRO A 22 5.77 -6.47 15.74
CA PRO A 22 4.62 -6.61 14.85
C PRO A 22 3.29 -6.35 15.59
N GLY A 23 2.21 -6.19 14.81
CA GLY A 23 0.84 -6.16 15.35
C GLY A 23 0.45 -4.89 16.10
N GLY A 24 1.26 -3.82 16.05
CA GLY A 24 0.97 -2.56 16.75
C GLY A 24 1.25 -2.61 18.26
N THR A 25 2.04 -3.57 18.71
CA THR A 25 2.44 -3.74 20.13
C THR A 25 3.26 -2.57 20.67
N LEU A 26 3.98 -1.85 19.82
CA LEU A 26 4.74 -0.64 20.19
C LEU A 26 4.03 0.65 19.78
N LEU A 27 3.57 0.75 18.54
CA LEU A 27 2.89 1.94 18.00
C LEU A 27 1.67 1.53 17.18
N ALA A 28 0.53 2.20 17.41
CA ALA A 28 -0.67 2.06 16.60
C ALA A 28 -0.46 2.61 15.18
N ALA A 29 -1.12 2.03 14.18
CA ALA A 29 -0.86 2.26 12.76
C ALA A 29 -0.79 3.74 12.33
N LYS A 30 -1.71 4.58 12.80
CA LYS A 30 -1.75 6.02 12.44
C LYS A 30 -0.69 6.86 13.18
N ASN A 31 -0.09 6.33 14.24
CA ASN A 31 0.89 7.03 15.08
C ASN A 31 2.33 6.64 14.76
N ILE A 32 2.57 5.67 13.87
CA ILE A 32 3.91 5.14 13.59
C ILE A 32 4.86 6.25 13.11
N PHE A 33 4.43 7.08 12.14
CA PHE A 33 5.29 8.13 11.60
C PHE A 33 5.70 9.16 12.66
N ASP A 34 4.74 9.65 13.45
CA ASP A 34 5.00 10.61 14.54
C ASP A 34 5.79 9.99 15.71
N GLY A 35 5.55 8.71 15.98
CA GLY A 35 6.34 7.93 16.94
C GLY A 35 7.80 7.77 16.52
N VAL A 36 8.07 7.63 15.22
CA VAL A 36 9.45 7.62 14.69
C VAL A 36 10.08 9.01 14.77
N ILE A 37 9.36 10.07 14.41
CA ILE A 37 9.86 11.45 14.53
C ILE A 37 10.27 11.77 15.97
N SER A 38 9.41 11.40 16.94
CA SER A 38 9.65 11.64 18.37
C SER A 38 10.67 10.68 19.01
N GLY A 39 11.09 9.62 18.31
CA GLY A 39 12.05 8.64 18.81
C GLY A 39 11.48 7.57 19.72
N MET A 40 10.14 7.44 19.81
CA MET A 40 9.50 6.31 20.49
C MET A 40 9.85 4.96 19.86
N ALA A 41 10.08 4.96 18.54
CA ALA A 41 10.65 3.84 17.80
C ALA A 41 11.77 4.35 16.89
N ASP A 42 12.88 3.60 16.80
CA ASP A 42 13.98 3.93 15.89
C ASP A 42 13.55 3.82 14.42
N ILE A 43 12.73 2.81 14.09
CA ILE A 43 12.28 2.49 12.73
C ILE A 43 10.78 2.20 12.77
N GLY A 44 10.05 2.69 11.76
CA GLY A 44 8.62 2.45 11.59
C GLY A 44 8.25 2.10 10.16
N ASN A 45 7.38 1.10 10.01
CA ASN A 45 6.72 0.74 8.76
C ASN A 45 5.26 1.18 8.83
N PHE A 46 4.81 2.05 7.93
CA PHE A 46 3.44 2.57 7.95
C PHE A 46 2.86 2.71 6.56
N ALA A 47 1.53 2.56 6.47
CA ALA A 47 0.79 2.82 5.25
C ALA A 47 0.54 4.33 5.12
N MET A 48 1.13 4.96 4.11
CA MET A 48 0.91 6.38 3.83
C MET A 48 -0.55 6.63 3.42
N SER A 49 -1.14 5.67 2.71
CA SER A 49 -2.54 5.64 2.28
C SER A 49 -3.57 5.79 3.41
N TYR A 50 -3.20 5.59 4.68
CA TYR A 50 -4.11 5.82 5.82
C TYR A 50 -4.31 7.30 6.16
N GLN A 51 -3.49 8.19 5.62
CA GLN A 51 -3.50 9.62 5.93
C GLN A 51 -3.53 10.45 4.62
N PRO A 52 -4.66 10.44 3.87
CA PRO A 52 -4.79 11.23 2.64
C PRO A 52 -4.41 12.69 2.84
N GLY A 53 -3.64 13.25 1.91
CA GLY A 53 -3.13 14.62 1.93
C GLY A 53 -1.86 14.83 2.76
N ARG A 54 -1.46 13.89 3.62
CA ARG A 54 -0.24 14.04 4.45
C ARG A 54 1.06 13.85 3.65
N PHE A 55 1.03 12.98 2.65
CA PHE A 55 2.19 12.63 1.80
C PHE A 55 1.85 12.91 0.33
N PRO A 56 1.65 14.18 -0.06
CA PRO A 56 1.08 14.53 -1.37
C PRO A 56 1.92 14.05 -2.55
N VAL A 57 3.25 13.89 -2.43
CA VAL A 57 4.06 13.35 -3.54
C VAL A 57 3.93 11.83 -3.60
N SER A 58 4.04 11.14 -2.45
CA SER A 58 3.85 9.69 -2.39
C SER A 58 2.44 9.25 -2.82
N GLU A 59 1.40 10.01 -2.45
CA GLU A 59 -0.01 9.73 -2.76
C GLU A 59 -0.28 9.60 -4.27
N ALA A 60 0.58 10.15 -5.13
CA ALA A 60 0.44 10.03 -6.57
C ALA A 60 0.41 8.58 -7.06
N VAL A 61 1.06 7.63 -6.37
CA VAL A 61 1.03 6.21 -6.76
C VAL A 61 -0.27 5.51 -6.35
N ASP A 62 -1.02 6.07 -5.40
CA ASP A 62 -2.33 5.57 -4.92
C ASP A 62 -3.50 6.02 -5.83
N LEU A 63 -3.23 6.85 -6.83
CA LEU A 63 -4.21 7.24 -7.85
C LEU A 63 -4.52 6.06 -8.78
N PRO A 64 -5.59 6.14 -9.61
CA PRO A 64 -5.91 5.13 -10.63
C PRO A 64 -4.89 5.12 -11.79
N MET A 65 -3.66 4.71 -11.46
CA MET A 65 -2.52 4.64 -12.37
C MET A 65 -2.48 3.34 -13.16
N GLY A 66 -3.32 2.36 -12.81
CA GLY A 66 -3.45 1.07 -13.51
C GLY A 66 -2.21 0.18 -13.37
N PHE A 67 -1.55 0.19 -12.22
CA PHE A 67 -0.46 -0.74 -11.93
C PHE A 67 -0.96 -2.19 -11.98
N THR A 68 -0.16 -3.09 -12.57
CA THR A 68 -0.51 -4.52 -12.64
C THR A 68 0.27 -5.39 -11.65
N SER A 69 1.24 -4.83 -10.92
CA SER A 69 2.06 -5.56 -9.96
C SER A 69 2.62 -4.65 -8.86
N ALA A 70 2.75 -5.20 -7.66
CA ALA A 70 3.37 -4.54 -6.52
C ALA A 70 4.85 -4.25 -6.78
N ARG A 71 5.56 -5.12 -7.50
CA ARG A 71 6.95 -4.87 -7.91
C ARG A 71 7.09 -3.58 -8.72
N ALA A 72 6.27 -3.40 -9.77
CA ALA A 72 6.36 -2.22 -10.61
C ALA A 72 5.93 -0.95 -9.86
N ALA A 73 4.88 -1.04 -9.05
CA ALA A 73 4.40 0.06 -8.22
C ALA A 73 5.41 0.45 -7.13
N SER A 74 6.05 -0.51 -6.45
CA SER A 74 7.07 -0.27 -5.42
C SER A 74 8.30 0.43 -5.99
N LEU A 75 8.81 -0.03 -7.14
CA LEU A 75 9.94 0.62 -7.82
C LEU A 75 9.58 2.01 -8.35
N THR A 76 8.34 2.20 -8.81
CA THR A 76 7.84 3.49 -9.25
C THR A 76 7.77 4.48 -8.09
N LEU A 77 7.21 4.08 -6.95
CA LEU A 77 7.18 4.87 -5.73
C LEU A 77 8.60 5.22 -5.28
N PHE A 78 9.50 4.24 -5.21
CA PHE A 78 10.90 4.47 -4.81
C PHE A 78 11.60 5.49 -5.71
N ASP A 79 11.55 5.30 -7.05
CA ASP A 79 12.19 6.21 -8.01
C ASP A 79 11.55 7.61 -8.00
N LEU A 80 10.24 7.71 -7.73
CA LEU A 80 9.53 8.98 -7.62
C LEU A 80 10.03 9.79 -6.42
N ILE A 81 10.15 9.17 -5.24
CA ILE A 81 10.62 9.83 -4.02
C ILE A 81 12.10 10.20 -4.13
N GLU A 82 12.94 9.34 -4.72
CA GLU A 82 14.34 9.67 -5.01
C GLU A 82 14.49 10.86 -5.97
N LYS A 83 13.59 10.98 -6.96
CA LYS A 83 13.57 12.09 -7.92
C LYS A 83 13.14 13.41 -7.28
N HIS A 84 12.02 13.39 -6.55
CA HIS A 84 11.39 14.61 -6.03
C HIS A 84 11.93 15.03 -4.66
N LYS A 85 12.51 14.11 -3.89
CA LYS A 85 13.01 14.33 -2.51
C LYS A 85 12.05 15.19 -1.68
N PRO A 86 10.78 14.79 -1.57
CA PRO A 86 9.74 15.66 -1.04
C PRO A 86 9.94 15.98 0.44
N LYS A 87 9.51 17.17 0.84
CA LYS A 87 9.59 17.66 2.23
C LYS A 87 8.76 16.84 3.21
N GLU A 88 7.81 16.02 2.73
CA GLU A 88 6.98 15.13 3.55
C GLU A 88 7.80 14.12 4.38
N PHE A 89 9.07 13.87 4.02
CA PHE A 89 9.99 13.04 4.78
C PHE A 89 11.12 13.82 5.49
N ALA A 90 11.09 15.16 5.53
CA ALA A 90 12.22 15.96 6.04
C ALA A 90 12.63 15.66 7.49
N ALA A 91 11.71 15.16 8.32
CA ALA A 91 11.94 14.85 9.73
C ALA A 91 12.48 13.42 9.98
N VAL A 92 12.65 12.60 8.94
CA VAL A 92 13.05 11.19 9.04
C VAL A 92 14.03 10.81 7.94
N LYS A 93 14.68 9.65 8.07
CA LYS A 93 15.36 8.98 6.95
C LYS A 93 14.41 7.95 6.35
N VAL A 94 14.13 8.04 5.05
CA VAL A 94 13.48 6.94 4.32
C VAL A 94 14.48 5.80 4.13
N LEU A 95 14.14 4.60 4.58
CA LEU A 95 14.96 3.38 4.39
C LEU A 95 14.53 2.61 3.15
N THR A 96 13.22 2.47 2.93
CA THR A 96 12.66 1.86 1.72
C THR A 96 11.19 2.26 1.57
N LEU A 97 10.64 1.99 0.38
CA LEU A 97 9.27 2.29 -0.01
C LEU A 97 8.73 1.09 -0.78
N PHE A 98 7.47 0.75 -0.58
CA PHE A 98 6.82 -0.32 -1.34
C PHE A 98 5.32 -0.12 -1.38
N THR A 99 4.62 -0.94 -2.16
CA THR A 99 3.16 -0.96 -2.21
C THR A 99 2.65 -2.38 -1.98
N CYS A 100 1.38 -2.48 -1.60
CA CYS A 100 0.61 -3.70 -1.82
C CYS A 100 0.41 -3.95 -3.34
N PRO A 101 0.02 -5.18 -3.73
CA PRO A 101 -0.55 -5.45 -5.04
C PRO A 101 -1.81 -4.60 -5.31
N PRO A 102 -2.29 -4.55 -6.57
CA PRO A 102 -3.57 -3.90 -6.90
C PRO A 102 -4.69 -4.41 -6.01
N THR A 103 -5.57 -3.50 -5.59
CA THR A 103 -6.61 -3.83 -4.63
C THR A 103 -7.84 -4.39 -5.32
N ASN A 104 -8.59 -5.21 -4.59
CA ASN A 104 -9.75 -5.93 -5.09
C ASN A 104 -10.81 -6.01 -3.98
N PHE A 105 -12.03 -6.39 -4.35
CA PHE A 105 -13.12 -6.56 -3.39
C PHE A 105 -13.01 -7.93 -2.72
N MET A 106 -13.16 -7.97 -1.40
CA MET A 106 -13.35 -9.20 -0.61
C MET A 106 -14.58 -8.99 0.28
N THR A 107 -15.64 -9.78 0.09
CA THR A 107 -16.99 -9.46 0.59
C THR A 107 -17.71 -10.66 1.21
N LYS A 108 -18.68 -10.37 2.08
CA LYS A 108 -19.61 -11.35 2.68
C LYS A 108 -20.63 -11.90 1.69
N THR A 109 -21.06 -11.07 0.74
CA THR A 109 -22.01 -11.41 -0.32
C THR A 109 -21.33 -11.28 -1.69
N PRO A 110 -21.76 -12.05 -2.71
CA PRO A 110 -21.16 -11.97 -4.04
C PRO A 110 -21.24 -10.55 -4.62
N VAL A 111 -20.15 -10.09 -5.24
CA VAL A 111 -20.11 -8.87 -6.07
C VAL A 111 -19.72 -9.31 -7.47
N LYS A 112 -20.67 -9.34 -8.40
CA LYS A 112 -20.44 -9.76 -9.80
C LYS A 112 -20.51 -8.60 -10.77
N SER A 113 -20.89 -7.42 -10.30
CA SER A 113 -21.00 -6.17 -11.04
C SER A 113 -20.85 -4.97 -10.10
N LEU A 114 -20.63 -3.78 -10.64
CA LEU A 114 -20.64 -2.54 -9.86
C LEU A 114 -22.00 -2.26 -9.22
N ALA A 115 -23.09 -2.76 -9.81
CA ALA A 115 -24.43 -2.59 -9.23
C ALA A 115 -24.54 -3.27 -7.85
N ASP A 116 -23.82 -4.37 -7.63
CA ASP A 116 -23.81 -5.10 -6.36
C ASP A 116 -23.07 -4.33 -5.24
N LEU A 117 -22.27 -3.32 -5.59
CA LEU A 117 -21.58 -2.46 -4.61
C LEU A 117 -22.49 -1.39 -4.03
N LYS A 118 -23.64 -1.11 -4.66
CA LYS A 118 -24.48 0.04 -4.32
C LYS A 118 -24.92 -0.01 -2.85
N GLY A 119 -24.44 0.94 -2.06
CA GLY A 119 -24.76 1.03 -0.63
C GLY A 119 -24.03 0.01 0.26
N MET A 120 -23.08 -0.75 -0.27
CA MET A 120 -22.30 -1.72 0.51
C MET A 120 -21.21 -1.01 1.32
N GLU A 121 -21.20 -1.20 2.64
CA GLU A 121 -20.13 -0.69 3.49
C GLU A 121 -18.85 -1.52 3.33
N LEU A 122 -17.79 -0.91 2.83
CA LEU A 122 -16.51 -1.57 2.59
C LEU A 122 -15.40 -0.89 3.39
N ARG A 123 -14.63 -1.71 4.11
CA ARG A 123 -13.38 -1.23 4.70
C ARG A 123 -12.41 -0.83 3.60
N VAL A 124 -11.78 0.32 3.74
CA VAL A 124 -10.78 0.83 2.80
C VAL A 124 -9.55 1.38 3.53
N ALA A 125 -8.42 1.43 2.82
CA ALA A 125 -7.38 2.40 3.14
C ALA A 125 -7.89 3.81 2.82
N GLY A 126 -7.39 4.85 3.51
CA GLY A 126 -7.90 6.22 3.38
C GLY A 126 -7.95 6.72 1.93
N THR A 127 -6.90 6.50 1.14
CA THR A 127 -6.84 6.93 -0.28
C THR A 127 -7.80 6.16 -1.19
N ASN A 128 -8.20 4.94 -0.81
CA ASN A 128 -9.21 4.15 -1.53
C ASN A 128 -10.66 4.50 -1.17
N ALA A 129 -10.90 5.44 -0.24
CA ALA A 129 -12.25 5.85 0.12
C ALA A 129 -12.99 6.50 -1.06
N GLU A 130 -12.33 7.41 -1.77
CA GLU A 130 -12.92 8.07 -2.93
C GLU A 130 -13.14 7.10 -4.09
N VAL A 131 -12.29 6.08 -4.23
CA VAL A 131 -12.48 4.98 -5.20
C VAL A 131 -13.80 4.27 -4.95
N VAL A 132 -14.01 3.76 -3.74
CA VAL A 132 -15.24 3.02 -3.39
C VAL A 132 -16.49 3.90 -3.53
N LYS A 133 -16.40 5.16 -3.10
CA LYS A 133 -17.51 6.12 -3.23
C LYS A 133 -17.91 6.32 -4.69
N ARG A 134 -16.94 6.50 -5.59
CA ARG A 134 -17.19 6.68 -7.04
C ARG A 134 -17.76 5.42 -7.69
N LEU A 135 -17.42 4.25 -7.16
CA LEU A 135 -17.97 2.97 -7.61
C LEU A 135 -19.34 2.62 -6.99
N GLY A 136 -19.91 3.52 -6.15
CA GLY A 136 -21.25 3.39 -5.58
C GLY A 136 -21.33 2.70 -4.21
N GLY A 137 -20.18 2.29 -3.64
CA GLY A 137 -20.11 1.75 -2.29
C GLY A 137 -20.01 2.83 -1.20
N ILE A 138 -20.05 2.40 0.05
CA ILE A 138 -19.90 3.25 1.23
C ILE A 138 -18.54 2.94 1.87
N PRO A 139 -17.52 3.81 1.71
CA PRO A 139 -16.21 3.56 2.28
C PRO A 139 -16.18 3.77 3.80
N VAL A 140 -15.57 2.84 4.53
CA VAL A 140 -15.24 2.98 5.95
C VAL A 140 -13.72 2.89 6.12
N ALA A 141 -13.08 4.04 6.32
CA ALA A 141 -11.62 4.12 6.40
C ALA A 141 -11.10 3.70 7.78
N MET A 142 -10.36 2.59 7.85
CA MET A 142 -9.74 2.11 9.10
C MET A 142 -8.46 1.31 8.85
N PRO A 143 -7.53 1.25 9.81
CA PRO A 143 -6.40 0.35 9.78
C PRO A 143 -6.78 -1.12 9.60
N GLN A 144 -5.94 -1.87 8.91
CA GLN A 144 -6.19 -3.29 8.60
C GLN A 144 -6.38 -4.16 9.85
N SER A 145 -5.71 -3.82 10.95
CA SER A 145 -5.82 -4.52 12.24
C SER A 145 -7.21 -4.46 12.87
N GLU A 146 -8.00 -3.44 12.54
CA GLU A 146 -9.35 -3.23 13.07
C GLU A 146 -10.42 -3.94 12.21
N THR A 147 -10.06 -4.34 10.98
CA THR A 147 -10.99 -4.90 10.00
C THR A 147 -11.67 -6.20 10.44
N PRO A 148 -10.99 -7.20 11.08
CA PRO A 148 -11.66 -8.43 11.49
C PRO A 148 -12.84 -8.17 12.43
N GLU A 149 -12.64 -7.30 13.43
CA GLU A 149 -13.68 -6.93 14.39
C GLU A 149 -14.82 -6.15 13.71
N ALA A 150 -14.48 -5.21 12.81
CA ALA A 150 -15.48 -4.44 12.06
C ALA A 150 -16.35 -5.34 11.16
N ILE A 151 -15.77 -6.37 10.55
CA ILE A 151 -16.51 -7.37 9.78
C ILE A 151 -17.41 -8.20 10.70
N GLN A 152 -16.89 -8.70 11.83
CA GLN A 152 -17.66 -9.52 12.77
C GLN A 152 -18.85 -8.77 13.36
N LYS A 153 -18.65 -7.51 13.77
CA LYS A 153 -19.71 -6.61 14.27
C LYS A 153 -20.66 -6.10 13.18
N GLY A 154 -20.36 -6.38 11.92
CA GLY A 154 -21.20 -6.01 10.78
C GLY A 154 -21.14 -4.53 10.41
N VAL A 155 -20.16 -3.78 10.92
CA VAL A 155 -19.87 -2.38 10.55
C VAL A 155 -19.52 -2.28 9.07
N VAL A 156 -18.80 -3.27 8.55
CA VAL A 156 -18.50 -3.41 7.12
C VAL A 156 -18.93 -4.79 6.62
N LYS A 157 -19.31 -4.87 5.35
CA LYS A 157 -19.71 -6.11 4.66
C LYS A 157 -18.58 -6.72 3.85
N GLY A 158 -17.42 -6.09 3.85
CA GLY A 158 -16.22 -6.52 3.14
C GLY A 158 -15.13 -5.48 3.22
N MET A 159 -14.15 -5.59 2.34
CA MET A 159 -13.04 -4.67 2.24
C MET A 159 -12.51 -4.54 0.81
N VAL A 160 -11.74 -3.48 0.60
CA VAL A 160 -10.90 -3.26 -0.58
C VAL A 160 -9.43 -3.33 -0.17
N SER A 161 -8.74 -4.36 -0.64
CA SER A 161 -7.32 -4.61 -0.38
C SER A 161 -6.76 -5.60 -1.40
N SER A 162 -5.45 -5.81 -1.41
CA SER A 162 -4.79 -6.90 -2.12
C SER A 162 -5.10 -8.27 -1.48
N MET A 163 -5.07 -9.36 -2.26
CA MET A 163 -5.67 -10.66 -1.90
C MET A 163 -4.75 -11.62 -1.11
N GLU A 164 -3.49 -11.26 -0.85
CA GLU A 164 -2.59 -12.01 0.03
C GLU A 164 -3.15 -12.15 1.46
N ILE A 165 -3.94 -11.16 1.89
CA ILE A 165 -4.53 -11.12 3.23
C ILE A 165 -5.62 -12.19 3.46
N LEU A 166 -6.16 -12.81 2.40
CA LEU A 166 -7.08 -13.93 2.52
C LEU A 166 -6.45 -15.05 3.36
N LYS A 167 -5.14 -15.30 3.15
CA LYS A 167 -4.34 -16.26 3.90
C LYS A 167 -3.69 -15.66 5.14
N ASP A 168 -3.05 -14.50 5.02
CA ASP A 168 -2.21 -13.94 6.09
C ASP A 168 -3.00 -13.55 7.33
N PHE A 169 -4.19 -12.97 7.12
CA PHE A 169 -5.11 -12.55 8.19
C PHE A 169 -6.33 -13.46 8.28
N LYS A 170 -6.34 -14.57 7.53
CA LYS A 170 -7.48 -15.51 7.46
C LYS A 170 -8.79 -14.85 7.03
N PHE A 171 -8.74 -13.81 6.19
CA PHE A 171 -9.95 -13.15 5.71
C PHE A 171 -10.86 -14.06 4.87
N ALA A 172 -10.33 -15.14 4.29
CA ALA A 172 -11.15 -16.15 3.61
C ALA A 172 -12.27 -16.73 4.51
N ALA A 173 -12.08 -16.74 5.84
CA ALA A 173 -13.09 -17.18 6.81
C ALA A 173 -14.24 -16.16 7.00
N TYR A 174 -13.99 -14.88 6.72
CA TYR A 174 -14.91 -13.77 6.99
C TYR A 174 -15.55 -13.22 5.71
N THR A 175 -14.86 -13.34 4.58
CA THR A 175 -15.27 -12.89 3.25
C THR A 175 -15.14 -14.06 2.27
N PRO A 176 -16.19 -14.86 2.07
CA PRO A 176 -16.15 -16.06 1.21
C PRO A 176 -16.11 -15.75 -0.30
N TYR A 177 -16.24 -14.47 -0.67
CA TYR A 177 -16.21 -14.00 -2.05
C TYR A 177 -15.11 -12.96 -2.24
N ALA A 178 -14.43 -13.00 -3.39
CA ALA A 178 -13.65 -11.89 -3.87
C ALA A 178 -13.91 -11.61 -5.34
N THR A 179 -13.70 -10.36 -5.75
CA THR A 179 -13.94 -9.89 -7.11
C THR A 179 -12.74 -9.10 -7.57
N VAL A 180 -12.12 -9.56 -8.66
CA VAL A 180 -10.98 -8.88 -9.27
C VAL A 180 -11.47 -7.62 -9.96
N ALA A 181 -10.91 -6.48 -9.54
CA ALA A 181 -11.23 -5.16 -10.04
C ALA A 181 -9.97 -4.34 -10.38
N ASN A 182 -8.78 -4.78 -9.94
CA ASN A 182 -7.49 -4.13 -10.22
C ASN A 182 -7.49 -2.63 -9.89
N LEU A 183 -7.98 -2.31 -8.69
CA LEU A 183 -8.11 -0.96 -8.17
C LEU A 183 -6.76 -0.43 -7.66
N PRO A 184 -6.66 0.89 -7.34
CA PRO A 184 -5.40 1.50 -6.94
C PRO A 184 -4.72 0.78 -5.77
N VAL A 185 -3.39 0.84 -5.78
CA VAL A 185 -2.52 0.22 -4.77
C VAL A 185 -2.56 1.00 -3.45
N VAL A 186 -1.99 0.40 -2.41
CA VAL A 186 -1.78 1.03 -1.10
C VAL A 186 -0.28 1.17 -0.88
N SER A 187 0.21 2.38 -0.62
CA SER A 187 1.63 2.69 -0.47
C SER A 187 2.09 2.68 0.99
N PHE A 188 3.34 2.25 1.17
CA PHE A 188 4.01 2.10 2.45
C PHE A 188 5.40 2.73 2.40
N ALA A 189 5.81 3.27 3.55
CA ALA A 189 7.17 3.72 3.78
C ALA A 189 7.74 3.04 5.02
N VAL A 190 9.02 2.70 4.94
CA VAL A 190 9.84 2.36 6.09
C VAL A 190 10.77 3.52 6.36
N VAL A 191 10.61 4.15 7.52
CA VAL A 191 11.35 5.33 7.91
C VAL A 191 12.10 5.09 9.21
N MET A 192 13.19 5.82 9.39
CA MET A 192 14.03 5.79 10.56
C MET A 192 14.11 7.19 11.18
N ASN A 193 14.15 7.24 12.51
CA ASN A 193 14.35 8.48 13.25
C ASN A 193 15.63 9.17 12.74
N LYS A 194 15.56 10.48 12.47
CA LYS A 194 16.66 11.21 11.84
C LYS A 194 17.91 11.27 12.73
N ALA A 195 17.75 11.53 14.03
CA ALA A 195 18.87 11.57 14.96
C ALA A 195 19.51 10.18 15.13
N LYS A 196 18.70 9.13 15.18
CA LYS A 196 19.21 7.75 15.22
C LYS A 196 19.99 7.42 13.95
N TRP A 197 19.44 7.73 12.78
CA TRP A 197 20.15 7.58 11.51
C TRP A 197 21.49 8.32 11.52
N ASP A 198 21.51 9.58 11.93
CA ASP A 198 22.71 10.42 11.93
C ASP A 198 23.79 9.88 12.86
N SER A 199 23.41 9.21 13.96
CA SER A 199 24.33 8.55 14.90
C SER A 199 25.01 7.28 14.33
N LEU A 200 24.50 6.69 13.23
CA LEU A 200 25.06 5.47 12.67
C LEU A 200 26.44 5.72 12.00
N PRO A 201 27.39 4.77 12.11
CA PRO A 201 28.62 4.76 11.34
C PRO A 201 28.36 4.81 9.83
N ALA A 202 29.29 5.42 9.07
CA ALA A 202 29.14 5.60 7.63
C ALA A 202 29.01 4.27 6.86
N ASP A 203 29.73 3.22 7.29
CA ASP A 203 29.65 1.89 6.68
C ASP A 203 28.28 1.22 6.91
N VAL A 204 27.65 1.46 8.06
CA VAL A 204 26.29 0.99 8.34
C VAL A 204 25.25 1.75 7.50
N LYS A 205 25.41 3.07 7.37
CA LYS A 205 24.53 3.89 6.53
C LYS A 205 24.59 3.43 5.07
N ASP A 206 25.78 3.22 4.53
CA ASP A 206 25.99 2.75 3.16
C ASP A 206 25.30 1.40 2.90
N VAL A 207 25.37 0.46 3.84
CA VAL A 207 24.63 -0.82 3.75
C VAL A 207 23.13 -0.60 3.64
N MET A 208 22.55 0.19 4.55
CA MET A 208 21.10 0.43 4.56
C MET A 208 20.61 1.21 3.34
N GLU A 209 21.41 2.15 2.83
CA GLU A 209 21.07 2.91 1.61
C GLU A 209 21.06 2.03 0.37
N LYS A 210 22.07 1.16 0.19
CA LYS A 210 22.12 0.19 -0.92
C LYS A 210 20.95 -0.79 -0.86
N MET A 211 20.57 -1.21 0.34
CA MET A 211 19.42 -2.09 0.55
C MET A 211 18.08 -1.43 0.23
N GLY A 212 17.97 -0.10 0.24
CA GLY A 212 16.67 0.57 0.14
C GLY A 212 15.90 0.20 -1.12
N ARG A 213 16.57 0.24 -2.28
CA ARG A 213 15.99 -0.18 -3.55
C ARG A 213 15.79 -1.69 -3.65
N GLU A 214 16.78 -2.47 -3.22
CA GLU A 214 16.72 -3.94 -3.23
C GLU A 214 15.51 -4.44 -2.43
N GLN A 215 15.25 -3.81 -1.28
CA GLN A 215 14.14 -4.15 -0.41
C GLN A 215 12.79 -3.78 -1.04
N ALA A 216 12.68 -2.63 -1.70
CA ALA A 216 11.47 -2.23 -2.42
C ALA A 216 11.11 -3.25 -3.50
N GLU A 217 12.13 -3.66 -4.26
CA GLU A 217 12.01 -4.65 -5.32
C GLU A 217 11.63 -6.04 -4.80
N TRP A 218 12.35 -6.50 -3.77
CA TRP A 218 12.14 -7.79 -3.12
C TRP A 218 10.73 -7.87 -2.53
N THR A 219 10.30 -6.84 -1.80
CA THR A 219 8.99 -6.83 -1.16
C THR A 219 7.88 -6.88 -2.19
N GLY A 220 7.95 -6.05 -3.25
CA GLY A 220 6.97 -6.07 -4.32
C GLY A 220 6.87 -7.44 -5.01
N LYS A 221 8.02 -8.05 -5.36
CA LYS A 221 8.02 -9.39 -5.96
C LYS A 221 7.45 -10.45 -5.02
N TYR A 222 7.85 -10.43 -3.75
CA TYR A 222 7.38 -11.38 -2.76
C TYR A 222 5.85 -11.35 -2.63
N VAL A 223 5.25 -10.16 -2.51
CA VAL A 223 3.78 -10.07 -2.36
C VAL A 223 3.02 -10.41 -3.63
N ASP A 224 3.57 -10.09 -4.81
CA ASP A 224 2.97 -10.51 -6.09
C ASP A 224 2.89 -12.05 -6.19
N ASP A 225 3.99 -12.74 -5.87
CA ASP A 225 4.03 -14.21 -5.87
C ASP A 225 3.08 -14.77 -4.79
N HIS A 226 3.03 -14.13 -3.62
CA HIS A 226 2.24 -14.60 -2.47
C HIS A 226 0.72 -14.48 -2.67
N VAL A 227 0.23 -13.56 -3.51
CA VAL A 227 -1.20 -13.49 -3.87
C VAL A 227 -1.67 -14.81 -4.50
N THR A 228 -0.85 -15.43 -5.35
CA THR A 228 -1.19 -16.70 -6.00
C THR A 228 -1.33 -17.82 -4.97
N GLU A 229 -0.39 -17.90 -4.03
CA GLU A 229 -0.44 -18.87 -2.93
C GLU A 229 -1.66 -18.65 -2.03
N SER A 230 -1.98 -17.40 -1.72
CA SER A 230 -3.12 -17.03 -0.88
C SER A 230 -4.45 -17.44 -1.53
N LEU A 231 -4.61 -17.19 -2.83
CA LEU A 231 -5.80 -17.58 -3.57
C LEU A 231 -5.97 -19.09 -3.63
N ALA A 232 -4.89 -19.84 -3.94
CA ALA A 232 -4.92 -21.30 -3.94
C ALA A 232 -5.33 -21.85 -2.56
N TRP A 233 -4.69 -21.35 -1.49
CA TRP A 233 -5.00 -21.73 -0.12
C TRP A 233 -6.46 -21.41 0.26
N SER A 234 -6.99 -20.24 -0.13
CA SER A 234 -8.37 -19.84 0.18
C SER A 234 -9.40 -20.74 -0.51
N LYS A 235 -9.14 -21.16 -1.75
CA LYS A 235 -10.01 -22.07 -2.51
C LYS A 235 -10.02 -23.47 -1.88
N GLU A 236 -8.84 -23.98 -1.52
CA GLU A 236 -8.70 -25.31 -0.92
C GLU A 236 -9.36 -25.39 0.47
N ASN A 237 -9.13 -24.39 1.33
CA ASN A 237 -9.52 -24.45 2.73
C ASN A 237 -10.93 -23.89 3.01
N TYR A 238 -11.42 -22.95 2.19
CA TYR A 238 -12.68 -22.24 2.44
C TYR A 238 -13.67 -22.32 1.29
N LYS A 239 -13.33 -23.02 0.19
CA LYS A 239 -14.13 -23.03 -1.05
C LYS A 239 -14.44 -21.61 -1.54
N HIS A 240 -13.49 -20.70 -1.31
CA HIS A 240 -13.62 -19.28 -1.60
C HIS A 240 -13.91 -19.05 -3.09
N GLN A 241 -14.86 -18.17 -3.39
CA GLN A 241 -15.31 -17.90 -4.76
C GLN A 241 -14.69 -16.62 -5.31
N LEU A 242 -14.05 -16.73 -6.48
CA LEU A 242 -13.41 -15.62 -7.17
C LEU A 242 -14.24 -15.22 -8.40
N PHE A 243 -14.60 -13.95 -8.49
CA PHE A 243 -15.29 -13.35 -9.62
C PHE A 243 -14.37 -12.37 -10.37
N GLN A 244 -14.75 -12.07 -11.61
CA GLN A 244 -14.19 -11.00 -12.42
C GLN A 244 -15.32 -10.00 -12.68
N LEU A 245 -15.00 -8.70 -12.70
CA LEU A 245 -15.98 -7.73 -13.19
C LEU A 245 -16.24 -7.95 -14.69
N PRO A 246 -17.48 -7.75 -15.17
CA PRO A 246 -17.77 -7.72 -16.59
C PRO A 246 -16.94 -6.62 -17.29
N ALA A 247 -16.60 -6.82 -18.56
CA ALA A 247 -15.81 -5.84 -19.34
C ALA A 247 -16.45 -4.43 -19.32
N ALA A 248 -17.78 -4.35 -19.46
CA ALA A 248 -18.51 -3.09 -19.39
C ALA A 248 -18.38 -2.37 -18.04
N ASP A 249 -18.17 -3.11 -16.95
CA ASP A 249 -17.95 -2.54 -15.63
C ASP A 249 -16.49 -2.16 -15.40
N HIS A 250 -15.53 -2.88 -15.99
CA HIS A 250 -14.13 -2.45 -16.04
C HIS A 250 -13.97 -1.09 -16.73
N GLU A 251 -14.61 -0.87 -17.88
CA GLU A 251 -14.59 0.43 -18.57
C GLU A 251 -15.23 1.55 -17.72
N LYS A 252 -16.31 1.24 -16.99
CA LYS A 252 -16.92 2.19 -16.05
C LYS A 252 -15.99 2.54 -14.90
N VAL A 253 -15.24 1.58 -14.34
CA VAL A 253 -14.25 1.84 -13.29
C VAL A 253 -13.27 2.91 -13.76
N GLU A 254 -12.68 2.76 -14.95
CA GLU A 254 -11.72 3.75 -15.49
C GLU A 254 -12.35 5.14 -15.62
N SER A 255 -13.56 5.21 -16.20
CA SER A 255 -14.29 6.46 -16.40
C SER A 255 -14.64 7.16 -15.08
N LEU A 256 -15.15 6.41 -14.10
CA LEU A 256 -15.58 6.94 -12.81
C LEU A 256 -14.39 7.44 -11.95
N LEU A 257 -13.24 6.80 -12.08
CA LEU A 257 -12.04 7.14 -11.32
C LEU A 257 -11.18 8.22 -11.98
N LYS A 258 -11.31 8.45 -13.30
CA LYS A 258 -10.53 9.45 -14.04
C LYS A 258 -10.45 10.84 -13.37
N PRO A 259 -11.54 11.42 -12.82
CA PRO A 259 -11.47 12.75 -12.22
C PRO A 259 -10.62 12.81 -10.94
N MET A 260 -10.29 11.68 -10.30
CA MET A 260 -9.44 11.66 -9.10
C MET A 260 -8.05 12.25 -9.37
N THR A 261 -7.50 12.01 -10.56
CA THR A 261 -6.20 12.58 -10.96
C THR A 261 -6.29 14.10 -11.11
N GLU A 262 -7.39 14.61 -11.67
CA GLU A 262 -7.63 16.06 -11.80
C GLU A 262 -7.79 16.73 -10.43
N ASP A 263 -8.53 16.09 -9.53
CA ASP A 263 -8.72 16.56 -8.16
C ASP A 263 -7.39 16.58 -7.39
N TYR A 264 -6.54 15.56 -7.57
CA TYR A 264 -5.19 15.53 -7.03
C TYR A 264 -4.34 16.69 -7.54
N VAL A 265 -4.32 16.96 -8.85
CA VAL A 265 -3.55 18.06 -9.44
C VAL A 265 -3.99 19.41 -8.87
N LYS A 266 -5.29 19.64 -8.72
CA LYS A 266 -5.84 20.87 -8.12
C LYS A 266 -5.41 21.01 -6.65
N ARG A 267 -5.52 19.95 -5.84
CA ARG A 267 -5.16 19.98 -4.42
C ARG A 267 -3.67 20.21 -4.19
N THR A 268 -2.83 19.58 -4.99
CA THR A 268 -1.36 19.70 -4.86
C THR A 268 -0.86 21.07 -5.31
N ALA A 269 -1.49 21.67 -6.33
CA ALA A 269 -1.20 23.05 -6.71
C ALA A 269 -1.45 24.05 -5.57
N ALA A 270 -2.50 23.83 -4.76
CA ALA A 270 -2.82 24.69 -3.61
C ALA A 270 -1.75 24.69 -2.50
N VAL A 271 -0.86 23.68 -2.48
CA VAL A 271 0.29 23.60 -1.55
C VAL A 271 1.63 23.80 -2.25
N GLY A 272 1.61 24.38 -3.46
CA GLY A 272 2.81 24.76 -4.21
C GLY A 272 3.53 23.59 -4.90
N LEU A 273 2.85 22.46 -5.11
CA LEU A 273 3.39 21.31 -5.83
C LEU A 273 2.86 21.26 -7.27
N ASP A 274 3.72 20.90 -8.22
CA ASP A 274 3.32 20.61 -9.59
C ASP A 274 2.77 19.18 -9.70
N GLY A 275 1.49 19.01 -9.32
CA GLY A 275 0.80 17.72 -9.38
C GLY A 275 0.76 17.12 -10.78
N GLY A 276 0.67 17.95 -11.82
CA GLY A 276 0.66 17.49 -13.21
C GLY A 276 2.00 16.84 -13.58
N ARG A 277 3.10 17.46 -13.18
CA ARG A 277 4.45 16.89 -13.34
C ARG A 277 4.62 15.60 -12.54
N ILE A 278 4.17 15.56 -11.30
CA ILE A 278 4.26 14.37 -10.45
C ILE A 278 3.51 13.19 -11.09
N VAL A 279 2.28 13.39 -11.55
CA VAL A 279 1.48 12.37 -12.27
C VAL A 279 2.19 11.89 -13.54
N SER A 280 2.73 12.81 -14.34
CA SER A 280 3.48 12.46 -15.54
C SER A 280 4.71 11.60 -15.23
N ASP A 281 5.42 11.92 -14.14
CA ASP A 281 6.57 11.15 -13.69
C ASP A 281 6.19 9.74 -13.22
N VAL A 282 5.08 9.59 -12.50
CA VAL A 282 4.54 8.27 -12.11
C VAL A 282 4.27 7.42 -13.34
N GLN A 283 3.60 7.96 -14.36
CA GLN A 283 3.31 7.22 -15.59
C GLN A 283 4.58 6.80 -16.34
N ALA A 284 5.59 7.68 -16.43
CA ALA A 284 6.86 7.38 -17.06
C ALA A 284 7.63 6.27 -16.33
N LEU A 285 7.68 6.35 -15.00
CA LEU A 285 8.34 5.35 -14.13
C LEU A 285 7.59 4.02 -14.18
N LYS A 286 6.26 4.02 -14.08
CA LYS A 286 5.42 2.83 -14.25
C LYS A 286 5.77 2.10 -15.55
N LYS A 287 5.75 2.81 -16.68
CA LYS A 287 6.07 2.24 -18.00
C LYS A 287 7.49 1.64 -18.05
N LYS A 288 8.46 2.28 -17.39
CA LYS A 288 9.84 1.76 -17.26
C LYS A 288 9.88 0.45 -16.47
N HIS A 289 9.16 0.36 -15.36
CA HIS A 289 9.22 -0.79 -14.45
C HIS A 289 8.38 -1.98 -14.91
N GLU A 290 7.24 -1.75 -15.56
CA GLU A 290 6.42 -2.82 -16.14
C GLU A 290 7.11 -3.50 -17.34
N LYS A 291 7.85 -2.73 -18.16
CA LYS A 291 8.63 -3.30 -19.27
C LYS A 291 9.78 -4.20 -18.82
N ARG A 292 10.39 -3.91 -17.67
CA ARG A 292 11.52 -4.66 -17.10
C ARG A 292 11.09 -5.87 -16.29
N GLY A 293 9.78 -6.04 -16.06
CA GLY A 293 9.19 -7.17 -15.34
C GLY A 293 8.58 -8.23 -16.24
N LYS A 294 8.57 -8.02 -17.56
CA LYS A 294 8.32 -9.04 -18.58
C LYS A 294 9.64 -9.62 -19.04
#